data_AF-A0A418GDP2-F1
#
_entry.id   AF-A0A418GDP2-F1
#
_cell.length_a   1.000
_cell.length_b   1.000
_cell.length_c   1.000
_cell.angle_alpha   90.00
_cell.angle_beta   90.00
_cell.angle_gamma   90.00
#
_symmetry.space_group_name_H-M   'P 1'
#
loop_
_entity.id
_entity.type
_entity.pdbx_description
1 polymer ?
#
loop_
_entity_poly.entity_id
_entity_poly.type
_entity_poly.pdbx_seq_one_letter_code
_entity_poly.pdbx_strand_id
1 'polypeptide(L)'
;MADYQGKNVVIIGLGLTGLSCVDFFLARGVTPRVMDTRMTPPGLDKLPEAVERHTGGLNDEWLMAADLIVASPGIALAHPSLSAAADAGIEIVGDIELFCREAQAPIVAITGSNGKSTVTTLVGEMAKAAGVNVGVGGNIGLPALMLLDDECELYVLELSSFQLETTSSLQAVAATILNVTEDHMDRYPFGLQQYRAAKLRIYENAKVCVVNADDALTMPIRGADERCVSFGVNMGDYHLNHQQGETWLRVKGEKVLNVKEMKLSGQHNYTNALAALALADAAGLPRASSLKALTTFTGLPHRFEVVLEHNG
;
A
#
# COMPACT_ATOMS: atom_id res chain seq x y z
N MET A 1 6.46 13.33 -15.33
CA MET A 1 5.01 13.23 -15.58
C MET A 1 4.81 12.56 -16.91
N ALA A 2 3.87 11.61 -16.96
CA ALA A 2 3.49 10.95 -18.19
C ALA A 2 2.51 11.85 -18.98
N ASP A 3 2.59 11.82 -20.32
CA ASP A 3 1.66 12.54 -21.18
C ASP A 3 0.54 11.61 -21.66
N TYR A 4 -0.70 11.92 -21.27
CA TYR A 4 -1.89 11.16 -21.63
C TYR A 4 -2.72 11.85 -22.73
N GLN A 5 -2.28 12.99 -23.26
CA GLN A 5 -3.02 13.74 -24.27
C GLN A 5 -3.29 12.88 -25.52
N GLY A 6 -4.55 12.90 -25.97
CA GLY A 6 -5.01 12.14 -27.14
C GLY A 6 -5.12 10.62 -26.95
N LYS A 7 -4.88 10.09 -25.73
CA LYS A 7 -5.02 8.66 -25.44
C LYS A 7 -6.48 8.25 -25.23
N ASN A 8 -6.86 7.11 -25.79
CA ASN A 8 -8.11 6.42 -25.47
C ASN A 8 -7.94 5.64 -24.17
N VAL A 9 -8.41 6.23 -23.07
CA VAL A 9 -8.30 5.65 -21.72
C VAL A 9 -9.58 4.90 -21.35
N VAL A 10 -9.43 3.67 -20.87
CA VAL A 10 -10.53 2.86 -20.30
C VAL A 10 -10.25 2.56 -18.83
N ILE A 11 -11.18 2.91 -17.95
CA ILE A 11 -11.11 2.62 -16.51
C ILE A 11 -12.06 1.45 -16.21
N ILE A 12 -11.54 0.39 -15.60
CA ILE A 12 -12.32 -0.77 -15.16
C ILE A 12 -12.50 -0.72 -13.65
N GLY A 13 -13.76 -0.69 -13.22
CA GLY A 13 -14.16 -0.61 -11.83
C GLY A 13 -14.35 0.83 -11.36
N LEU A 14 -15.50 1.10 -10.74
CA LEU A 14 -15.82 2.39 -10.14
C LEU A 14 -15.51 2.40 -8.63
N GLY A 15 -16.40 2.94 -7.80
CA GLY A 15 -16.12 3.24 -6.41
C GLY A 15 -15.26 4.49 -6.24
N LEU A 16 -14.82 4.75 -5.00
CA LEU A 16 -14.04 5.96 -4.69
C LEU A 16 -12.70 6.00 -5.45
N THR A 17 -12.00 4.87 -5.54
CA THR A 17 -10.75 4.76 -6.32
C THR A 17 -10.99 4.96 -7.82
N GLY A 18 -12.01 4.31 -8.40
CA GLY A 18 -12.33 4.49 -9.81
C GLY A 18 -12.71 5.93 -10.16
N LEU A 19 -13.48 6.60 -9.29
CA LEU A 19 -13.78 8.03 -9.41
C LEU A 19 -12.51 8.88 -9.34
N SER A 20 -11.56 8.57 -8.45
CA SER A 20 -10.28 9.29 -8.41
C SER A 20 -9.47 9.15 -9.71
N CYS A 21 -9.55 8.00 -10.39
CA CYS A 21 -8.94 7.83 -11.72
C CYS A 21 -9.67 8.68 -12.77
N VAL A 22 -11.01 8.73 -12.74
CA VAL A 22 -11.80 9.57 -13.65
C VAL A 22 -11.40 11.04 -13.48
N ASP A 23 -11.41 11.54 -12.25
CA ASP A 23 -11.06 12.93 -11.94
C ASP A 23 -9.61 13.26 -12.32
N PHE A 24 -8.68 12.31 -12.13
CA PHE A 24 -7.28 12.44 -12.51
C PHE A 24 -7.09 12.73 -14.00
N PHE A 25 -7.80 12.02 -14.88
CA PHE A 25 -7.72 12.23 -16.32
C PHE A 25 -8.48 13.47 -16.78
N LEU A 26 -9.68 13.72 -16.21
CA LEU A 26 -10.46 14.91 -16.54
C LEU A 26 -9.70 16.20 -16.20
N ALA A 27 -9.02 16.24 -15.05
CA ALA A 27 -8.19 17.38 -14.64
C ALA A 27 -7.00 17.62 -15.60
N ARG A 28 -6.63 16.61 -16.38
CA ARG A 28 -5.57 16.65 -17.41
C ARG A 28 -6.12 16.80 -18.82
N GLY A 29 -7.41 17.10 -18.99
CA GLY A 29 -8.04 17.30 -20.30
C GLY A 29 -8.21 16.02 -21.12
N VAL A 30 -8.23 14.85 -20.47
CA VAL A 30 -8.49 13.56 -21.10
C VAL A 30 -9.82 13.03 -20.59
N THR A 31 -10.75 12.72 -21.50
CA THR A 31 -12.04 12.11 -21.14
C THR A 31 -11.92 10.60 -21.22
N PRO A 32 -11.85 9.87 -20.09
CA PRO A 32 -11.81 8.42 -20.12
C PRO A 32 -13.20 7.84 -20.41
N ARG A 33 -13.25 6.54 -20.70
CA ARG A 33 -14.47 5.73 -20.63
C ARG A 33 -14.41 4.81 -19.42
N VAL A 34 -15.55 4.51 -18.81
CA VAL A 34 -15.65 3.68 -17.60
C VAL A 34 -16.39 2.39 -17.88
N MET A 35 -15.92 1.26 -17.35
CA MET A 35 -16.72 0.03 -17.33
C MET A 35 -16.68 -0.66 -15.97
N ASP A 36 -17.75 -1.35 -15.61
CA ASP A 36 -17.84 -2.12 -14.36
C ASP A 36 -18.70 -3.38 -14.57
N THR A 37 -18.28 -4.50 -14.01
CA THR A 37 -19.00 -5.78 -14.13
C THR A 37 -20.30 -5.79 -13.33
N ARG A 38 -20.47 -4.88 -12.36
CA ARG A 38 -21.71 -4.71 -11.61
C ARG A 38 -22.70 -3.85 -12.39
N MET A 39 -23.99 -4.15 -12.25
CA MET A 39 -25.06 -3.35 -12.88
C MET A 39 -25.17 -1.94 -12.31
N THR A 40 -25.01 -1.79 -10.99
CA THR A 40 -25.08 -0.49 -10.29
C THR A 40 -23.87 -0.35 -9.37
N PRO A 41 -22.68 -0.07 -9.92
CA PRO A 41 -21.46 0.01 -9.13
C PRO A 41 -21.50 1.20 -8.16
N PRO A 42 -20.79 1.13 -7.02
CA PRO A 42 -20.71 2.24 -6.07
C PRO A 42 -20.18 3.52 -6.74
N GLY A 43 -20.82 4.65 -6.47
CA GLY A 43 -20.42 5.96 -7.01
C GLY A 43 -20.89 6.22 -8.44
N LEU A 44 -21.73 5.35 -9.02
CA LEU A 44 -22.30 5.54 -10.36
C LEU A 44 -23.04 6.90 -10.49
N ASP A 45 -23.78 7.27 -9.45
CA ASP A 45 -24.49 8.55 -9.30
C ASP A 45 -23.58 9.78 -9.29
N LYS A 46 -22.29 9.59 -8.96
CA LYS A 46 -21.28 10.65 -8.93
C LYS A 46 -20.48 10.78 -10.23
N LEU A 47 -20.62 9.82 -11.15
CA LEU A 47 -19.90 9.86 -12.42
C LEU A 47 -20.51 10.95 -13.32
N PRO A 48 -19.72 11.91 -13.83
CA PRO A 48 -20.23 12.96 -14.72
C PRO A 48 -20.91 12.37 -15.96
N GLU A 49 -22.02 12.97 -16.40
CA GLU A 49 -22.78 12.50 -17.57
C GLU A 49 -21.96 12.50 -18.87
N ALA A 50 -20.95 13.38 -18.96
CA ALA A 50 -20.02 13.46 -20.08
C ALA A 50 -19.05 12.27 -20.17
N VAL A 51 -18.92 11.46 -19.11
CA VAL A 51 -18.05 10.27 -19.10
C VAL A 51 -18.89 9.06 -19.52
N GLU A 52 -18.60 8.53 -20.71
CA GLU A 52 -19.26 7.33 -21.21
C GLU A 52 -19.01 6.14 -20.27
N ARG A 53 -20.06 5.33 -20.04
CA ARG A 53 -19.98 4.17 -19.15
C ARG A 53 -20.65 2.91 -19.71
N HIS A 54 -20.12 1.76 -19.33
CA HIS A 54 -20.70 0.45 -19.59
C HIS A 54 -20.79 -0.36 -18.28
N THR A 55 -21.96 -0.90 -17.94
CA THR A 55 -22.19 -1.63 -16.67
C THR A 55 -22.78 -3.00 -16.91
N GLY A 56 -22.53 -3.94 -16.00
CA GLY A 56 -23.05 -5.32 -16.08
C GLY A 56 -22.15 -6.28 -16.86
N GLY A 57 -20.95 -5.85 -17.23
CA GLY A 57 -19.99 -6.64 -18.00
C GLY A 57 -18.76 -5.81 -18.36
N LEU A 58 -17.79 -6.46 -19.02
CA LEU A 58 -16.71 -5.76 -19.72
C LEU A 58 -17.11 -5.61 -21.19
N ASN A 59 -16.69 -4.49 -21.80
CA ASN A 59 -16.90 -4.24 -23.22
C ASN A 59 -15.58 -4.45 -23.96
N ASP A 60 -15.47 -5.57 -24.68
CA ASP A 60 -14.24 -5.95 -25.39
C ASP A 60 -13.89 -4.97 -26.52
N GLU A 61 -14.88 -4.37 -27.19
CA GLU A 61 -14.62 -3.34 -28.23
C GLU A 61 -13.93 -2.11 -27.62
N TRP A 62 -14.35 -1.71 -26.42
CA TRP A 62 -13.72 -0.61 -25.71
C TRP A 62 -12.31 -0.95 -25.24
N LEU A 63 -12.12 -2.16 -24.72
CA LEU A 63 -10.80 -2.63 -24.26
C LEU A 63 -9.80 -2.72 -25.41
N MET A 64 -10.19 -3.33 -26.53
CA MET A 64 -9.31 -3.53 -27.69
C MET A 64 -9.01 -2.24 -28.46
N ALA A 65 -9.82 -1.19 -28.27
CA ALA A 65 -9.59 0.14 -28.83
C ALA A 65 -8.83 1.08 -27.88
N ALA A 66 -8.50 0.64 -26.67
CA ALA A 66 -7.82 1.46 -25.67
C ALA A 66 -6.33 1.59 -25.99
N ASP A 67 -5.78 2.79 -25.74
CA ASP A 67 -4.33 2.99 -25.65
C ASP A 67 -3.81 2.67 -24.24
N LEU A 68 -4.69 2.83 -23.23
CA LEU A 68 -4.38 2.61 -21.82
C LEU A 68 -5.62 2.07 -21.10
N ILE A 69 -5.43 0.96 -20.38
CA ILE A 69 -6.44 0.40 -19.48
C ILE A 69 -6.01 0.63 -18.03
N VAL A 70 -6.90 1.18 -17.21
CA VAL A 70 -6.71 1.37 -15.77
C VAL A 70 -7.58 0.36 -15.03
N ALA A 71 -6.98 -0.71 -14.54
CA ALA A 71 -7.67 -1.80 -13.89
C ALA A 71 -7.75 -1.61 -12.36
N SER A 72 -8.97 -1.60 -11.82
CA SER A 72 -9.19 -1.65 -10.36
C SER A 72 -8.57 -2.94 -9.76
N PRO A 73 -8.02 -2.90 -8.54
CA PRO A 73 -7.54 -4.11 -7.87
C PRO A 73 -8.64 -5.18 -7.67
N GLY A 74 -9.92 -4.77 -7.71
CA GLY A 74 -11.08 -5.66 -7.59
C GLY A 74 -11.32 -6.56 -8.80
N ILE A 75 -10.78 -6.25 -9.98
CA ILE A 75 -10.87 -7.13 -11.17
C ILE A 75 -9.63 -8.04 -11.25
N ALA A 76 -9.83 -9.30 -11.61
CA ALA A 76 -8.73 -10.22 -11.84
C ALA A 76 -8.01 -9.87 -13.14
N LEU A 77 -6.68 -9.66 -13.10
CA LEU A 77 -5.88 -9.43 -14.31
C LEU A 77 -5.93 -10.61 -15.28
N ALA A 78 -6.10 -11.83 -14.76
CA ALA A 78 -6.30 -13.03 -15.54
C ALA A 78 -7.70 -13.16 -16.17
N HIS A 79 -8.57 -12.14 -16.05
CA HIS A 79 -9.85 -12.14 -16.74
C HIS A 79 -9.62 -12.24 -18.26
N PRO A 80 -10.36 -13.10 -19.00
CA PRO A 80 -10.11 -13.34 -20.43
C PRO A 80 -10.00 -12.06 -21.27
N SER A 81 -10.91 -11.09 -21.08
CA SER A 81 -10.85 -9.80 -21.77
C SER A 81 -9.59 -8.97 -21.48
N LEU A 82 -9.07 -9.00 -20.25
CA LEU A 82 -7.84 -8.31 -19.89
C LEU A 82 -6.60 -9.03 -20.41
N SER A 83 -6.61 -10.37 -20.39
CA SER A 83 -5.56 -11.18 -21.02
C SER A 83 -5.47 -10.89 -22.51
N ALA A 84 -6.62 -10.82 -23.21
CA ALA A 84 -6.65 -10.51 -24.63
C ALA A 84 -6.09 -9.11 -24.95
N ALA A 85 -6.40 -8.11 -24.12
CA ALA A 85 -5.83 -6.77 -24.27
C ALA A 85 -4.31 -6.75 -24.00
N ALA A 86 -3.85 -7.48 -22.98
CA ALA A 86 -2.43 -7.62 -22.67
C ALA A 86 -1.67 -8.32 -23.82
N ASP A 87 -2.22 -9.40 -24.37
CA ASP A 87 -1.65 -10.14 -25.51
C ASP A 87 -1.59 -9.29 -26.79
N ALA A 88 -2.51 -8.31 -26.92
CA ALA A 88 -2.50 -7.32 -27.99
C ALA A 88 -1.51 -6.16 -27.75
N GLY A 89 -0.79 -6.15 -26.63
CA GLY A 89 0.19 -5.12 -26.28
C GLY A 89 -0.41 -3.83 -25.73
N ILE A 90 -1.68 -3.84 -25.31
CA ILE A 90 -2.33 -2.69 -24.69
C ILE A 90 -1.81 -2.54 -23.26
N GLU A 91 -1.41 -1.32 -22.89
CA GLU A 91 -0.88 -1.03 -21.56
C GLU A 91 -1.98 -1.16 -20.49
N ILE A 92 -1.73 -1.94 -19.44
CA ILE A 92 -2.64 -2.11 -18.29
C ILE A 92 -1.92 -1.64 -17.03
N VAL A 93 -2.52 -0.67 -16.34
CA VAL A 93 -1.98 -0.05 -15.12
C VAL A 93 -3.05 0.02 -14.03
N GLY A 94 -2.65 0.29 -12.79
CA GLY A 94 -3.55 0.59 -11.67
C GLY A 94 -3.51 2.05 -11.24
N ASP A 95 -4.33 2.41 -10.25
CA ASP A 95 -4.33 3.75 -9.64
C ASP A 95 -2.97 4.10 -9.01
N ILE A 96 -2.31 3.13 -8.39
CA ILE A 96 -0.99 3.30 -7.77
C ILE A 96 0.10 3.57 -8.82
N GLU A 97 0.01 2.96 -10.00
CA GLU A 97 0.95 3.22 -11.08
C GLU A 97 0.81 4.65 -11.61
N LEU A 98 -0.43 5.11 -11.81
CA LEU A 98 -0.70 6.51 -12.16
C LEU A 98 -0.17 7.47 -11.09
N PHE A 99 -0.35 7.13 -9.81
CA PHE A 99 0.19 7.89 -8.69
C PHE A 99 1.72 7.97 -8.73
N CYS A 100 2.40 6.83 -8.90
CA CYS A 100 3.87 6.77 -8.89
C CYS A 100 4.51 7.56 -10.04
N ARG A 101 3.82 7.71 -11.18
CA ARG A 101 4.29 8.52 -12.32
C ARG A 101 4.31 10.03 -12.04
N GLU A 102 3.56 10.47 -11.03
CA GLU A 102 3.25 11.88 -10.78
C GLU A 102 3.73 12.38 -9.42
N ALA A 103 3.86 11.51 -8.41
CA ALA A 103 4.29 11.88 -7.07
C ALA A 103 5.65 12.61 -7.07
N GLN A 104 5.70 13.77 -6.42
CA GLN A 104 6.90 14.61 -6.31
C GLN A 104 7.63 14.48 -4.96
N ALA A 105 7.09 13.67 -4.04
CA ALA A 105 7.65 13.42 -2.72
C ALA A 105 8.04 11.94 -2.55
N PRO A 106 8.97 11.61 -1.63
CA PRO A 106 9.34 10.23 -1.33
C PRO A 106 8.13 9.37 -0.90
N ILE A 107 8.16 8.09 -1.27
CA ILE A 107 7.09 7.14 -0.96
C ILE A 107 7.60 6.06 0.01
N VAL A 108 6.94 5.91 1.15
CA VAL A 108 7.02 4.71 1.99
C VAL A 108 5.91 3.75 1.58
N ALA A 109 6.26 2.52 1.22
CA ALA A 109 5.32 1.53 0.69
C ALA A 109 5.20 0.31 1.60
N ILE A 110 3.99 -0.02 2.05
CA ILE A 110 3.75 -1.05 3.07
C ILE A 110 2.77 -2.10 2.57
N THR A 111 3.20 -3.37 2.56
CA THR A 111 2.32 -4.51 2.31
C THR A 111 2.56 -5.64 3.32
N GLY A 112 1.80 -6.73 3.18
CA GLY A 112 1.77 -7.88 4.08
C GLY A 112 0.41 -8.56 4.08
N SER A 113 0.26 -9.72 4.70
CA SER A 113 -1.08 -10.28 4.96
C SER A 113 -1.75 -9.49 6.09
N ASN A 114 -1.06 -9.29 7.21
CA ASN A 114 -1.56 -8.60 8.39
C ASN A 114 -0.63 -7.43 8.80
N GLY A 115 -1.13 -6.56 9.69
CA GLY A 115 -0.37 -5.43 10.25
C GLY A 115 -0.28 -4.18 9.36
N LYS A 116 -0.53 -4.30 8.04
CA LYS A 116 -0.38 -3.21 7.05
C LYS A 116 -0.96 -1.86 7.49
N SER A 117 -2.24 -1.83 7.86
CA SER A 117 -2.92 -0.59 8.21
C SER A 117 -2.37 0.02 9.49
N THR A 118 -2.06 -0.81 10.48
CA THR A 118 -1.45 -0.35 11.74
C THR A 118 -0.09 0.30 11.46
N VAL A 119 0.77 -0.33 10.66
CA VAL A 119 2.10 0.19 10.33
C VAL A 119 2.00 1.44 9.46
N THR A 120 1.10 1.45 8.47
CA THR A 120 0.86 2.61 7.59
C THR A 120 0.43 3.83 8.40
N THR A 121 -0.55 3.65 9.29
CA THR A 121 -0.99 4.74 10.17
C THR A 121 0.11 5.17 11.13
N LEU A 122 0.86 4.22 11.74
CA LEU A 122 1.96 4.54 12.64
C LEU A 122 3.04 5.40 11.97
N VAL A 123 3.49 5.03 10.76
CA VAL A 123 4.49 5.82 10.02
C VAL A 123 3.93 7.20 9.67
N GLY A 124 2.63 7.28 9.31
CA GLY A 124 1.95 8.56 9.14
C GLY A 124 1.97 9.45 10.40
N GLU A 125 1.69 8.87 11.57
CA GLU A 125 1.76 9.60 12.85
C GLU A 125 3.19 9.99 13.23
N MET A 126 4.20 9.17 12.88
CA MET A 126 5.61 9.52 13.06
C MET A 126 6.01 10.74 12.22
N ALA A 127 5.55 10.81 10.96
CA ALA A 127 5.78 11.96 10.09
C ALA A 127 5.08 13.22 10.62
N LYS A 128 3.81 13.13 11.04
CA LYS A 128 3.09 14.25 11.68
C LYS A 128 3.79 14.74 12.94
N ALA A 129 4.25 13.83 13.79
CA ALA A 129 5.00 14.17 15.00
C ALA A 129 6.33 14.89 14.71
N ALA A 130 6.89 14.70 13.51
CA ALA A 130 8.06 15.40 13.02
C ALA A 130 7.75 16.76 12.35
N GLY A 131 6.46 17.11 12.21
CA GLY A 131 6.02 18.32 11.50
C GLY A 131 6.08 18.20 9.97
N VAL A 132 6.19 16.99 9.43
CA VAL A 132 6.23 16.72 7.98
C VAL A 132 4.82 16.73 7.40
N ASN A 133 4.61 17.42 6.28
CA ASN A 133 3.36 17.34 5.53
C ASN A 133 3.26 15.97 4.84
N VAL A 134 2.35 15.11 5.31
CA VAL A 134 2.31 13.70 4.93
C VAL A 134 0.95 13.30 4.36
N GLY A 135 0.98 12.70 3.17
CA GLY A 135 -0.17 12.03 2.56
C GLY A 135 -0.21 10.55 2.97
N VAL A 136 -1.26 10.11 3.65
CA VAL A 136 -1.42 8.72 4.12
C VAL A 136 -2.65 8.09 3.48
N GLY A 137 -2.49 6.97 2.78
CA GLY A 137 -3.61 6.27 2.18
C GLY A 137 -3.23 5.11 1.26
N GLY A 138 -3.87 5.03 0.09
CA GLY A 138 -3.71 3.93 -0.86
C GLY A 138 -4.85 2.91 -0.74
N ASN A 139 -4.56 1.73 -0.20
CA ASN A 139 -5.57 0.69 0.04
C ASN A 139 -6.50 0.98 1.24
N ILE A 140 -6.13 1.94 2.10
CA ILE A 140 -6.95 2.43 3.22
C ILE A 140 -7.11 3.95 3.11
N GLY A 141 -8.11 4.51 3.78
CA GLY A 141 -8.32 5.96 3.79
C GLY A 141 -8.66 6.49 2.40
N LEU A 142 -7.91 7.50 1.94
CA LEU A 142 -8.08 8.08 0.61
C LEU A 142 -7.33 7.23 -0.45
N PRO A 143 -7.91 7.05 -1.65
CA PRO A 143 -7.17 6.55 -2.81
C PRO A 143 -5.91 7.37 -3.06
N ALA A 144 -4.83 6.74 -3.53
CA ALA A 144 -3.53 7.41 -3.64
C ALA A 144 -3.58 8.66 -4.53
N LEU A 145 -4.33 8.63 -5.64
CA LEU A 145 -4.47 9.78 -6.54
C LEU A 145 -5.07 11.02 -5.87
N MET A 146 -5.89 10.85 -4.82
CA MET A 146 -6.44 11.95 -4.04
C MET A 146 -5.44 12.55 -3.03
N LEU A 147 -4.28 11.92 -2.86
CA LEU A 147 -3.18 12.43 -2.03
C LEU A 147 -2.20 13.30 -2.82
N LEU A 148 -2.26 13.31 -4.16
CA LEU A 148 -1.36 14.11 -4.98
C LEU A 148 -1.53 15.60 -4.66
N ASP A 149 -0.46 16.19 -4.15
CA ASP A 149 -0.40 17.57 -3.68
C ASP A 149 1.06 18.02 -3.76
N ASP A 150 1.30 19.20 -4.36
CA ASP A 150 2.64 19.78 -4.53
C ASP A 150 3.26 20.17 -3.18
N GLU A 151 2.46 20.38 -2.13
CA GLU A 151 2.93 20.69 -0.78
C GLU A 151 3.26 19.44 0.05
N CYS A 152 2.97 18.24 -0.45
CA CYS A 152 3.27 17.00 0.27
C CYS A 152 4.78 16.76 0.32
N GLU A 153 5.30 16.41 1.49
CA GLU A 153 6.74 16.14 1.71
C GLU A 153 7.04 14.64 1.85
N LEU A 154 6.02 13.82 2.14
CA LEU A 154 6.15 12.37 2.26
C LEU A 154 4.82 11.67 1.98
N TYR A 155 4.86 10.57 1.22
CA TYR A 155 3.74 9.67 1.05
C TYR A 155 3.93 8.38 1.83
N VAL A 156 2.88 7.93 2.52
CA VAL A 156 2.86 6.65 3.24
C VAL A 156 1.68 5.84 2.72
N LEU A 157 1.98 4.82 1.93
CA LEU A 157 0.98 4.05 1.20
C LEU A 157 0.86 2.62 1.75
N GLU A 158 -0.37 2.24 2.10
CA GLU A 158 -0.74 0.83 2.20
C GLU A 158 -1.01 0.28 0.79
N LEU A 159 -0.31 -0.79 0.40
CA LEU A 159 -0.48 -1.43 -0.90
C LEU A 159 -0.97 -2.87 -0.74
N SER A 160 -2.04 -3.21 -1.46
CA SER A 160 -2.51 -4.59 -1.59
C SER A 160 -1.63 -5.38 -2.56
N SER A 161 -1.77 -6.70 -2.55
CA SER A 161 -1.10 -7.56 -3.54
C SER A 161 -1.59 -7.25 -4.97
N PHE A 162 -2.89 -7.04 -5.15
CA PHE A 162 -3.51 -6.73 -6.45
C PHE A 162 -3.05 -5.40 -7.04
N GLN A 163 -2.89 -4.36 -6.21
CA GLN A 163 -2.34 -3.08 -6.66
C GLN A 163 -0.89 -3.23 -7.13
N LEU A 164 -0.09 -4.03 -6.43
CA LEU A 164 1.30 -4.27 -6.81
C LEU A 164 1.43 -4.99 -8.15
N GLU A 165 0.50 -5.88 -8.52
CA GLU A 165 0.51 -6.56 -9.82
C GLU A 165 0.44 -5.58 -11.01
N THR A 166 -0.26 -4.45 -10.84
CA THR A 166 -0.44 -3.41 -11.88
C THR A 166 0.48 -2.19 -11.70
N THR A 167 1.45 -2.28 -10.80
CA THR A 167 2.41 -1.20 -10.50
C THR A 167 3.81 -1.60 -10.97
N SER A 168 4.49 -0.68 -11.66
CA SER A 168 5.82 -0.87 -12.25
C SER A 168 6.78 0.31 -12.04
N SER A 169 6.27 1.50 -11.72
CA SER A 169 7.06 2.73 -11.55
C SER A 169 7.34 3.09 -10.08
N LEU A 170 6.94 2.23 -9.13
CA LEU A 170 7.20 2.47 -7.71
C LEU A 170 8.70 2.47 -7.42
N GLN A 171 9.20 3.57 -6.85
CA GLN A 171 10.57 3.69 -6.34
C GLN A 171 10.51 4.17 -4.89
N ALA A 172 10.19 3.24 -3.99
CA ALA A 172 9.99 3.58 -2.58
C ALA A 172 11.30 4.02 -1.90
N VAL A 173 11.25 5.06 -1.06
CA VAL A 173 12.38 5.39 -0.17
C VAL A 173 12.58 4.29 0.87
N ALA A 174 11.48 3.67 1.31
CA ALA A 174 11.47 2.50 2.16
C ALA A 174 10.24 1.63 1.84
N ALA A 175 10.44 0.33 1.67
CA ALA A 175 9.37 -0.63 1.38
C ALA A 175 9.37 -1.79 2.37
N THR A 176 8.22 -2.38 2.69
CA THR A 176 8.15 -3.59 3.52
C THR A 176 7.06 -4.57 3.08
N ILE A 177 7.37 -5.86 3.23
CA ILE A 177 6.38 -6.92 3.39
C ILE A 177 6.44 -7.36 4.86
N LEU A 178 5.38 -7.08 5.63
CA LEU A 178 5.37 -7.36 7.07
C LEU A 178 5.35 -8.86 7.40
N ASN A 179 4.63 -9.63 6.60
CA ASN A 179 4.43 -11.07 6.73
C ASN A 179 3.68 -11.59 5.48
N VAL A 180 3.81 -12.88 5.21
CA VAL A 180 3.07 -13.59 4.15
C VAL A 180 2.47 -14.88 4.72
N THR A 181 1.17 -14.84 4.97
CA THR A 181 0.34 -16.01 5.32
C THR A 181 -0.74 -16.23 4.27
N GLU A 182 -1.32 -17.43 4.21
CA GLU A 182 -2.39 -17.77 3.27
C GLU A 182 -3.55 -16.76 3.35
N ASP A 183 -3.87 -16.16 2.21
CA ASP A 183 -4.95 -15.18 2.00
C ASP A 183 -5.21 -15.07 0.49
N HIS A 184 -6.41 -14.66 0.08
CA HIS A 184 -6.76 -14.40 -1.33
C HIS A 184 -6.51 -15.57 -2.31
N MET A 185 -6.60 -16.83 -1.86
CA MET A 185 -6.37 -18.00 -2.73
C MET A 185 -7.44 -18.16 -3.83
N ASP A 186 -8.58 -17.50 -3.69
CA ASP A 186 -9.61 -17.33 -4.72
C ASP A 186 -9.11 -16.51 -5.93
N ARG A 187 -8.13 -15.63 -5.71
CA ARG A 187 -7.51 -14.76 -6.73
C ARG A 187 -6.15 -15.25 -7.22
N TYR A 188 -5.50 -16.16 -6.48
CA TYR A 188 -4.16 -16.68 -6.77
C TYR A 188 -4.19 -18.20 -6.99
N PRO A 189 -4.56 -18.68 -8.20
CA PRO A 189 -4.72 -20.11 -8.48
C PRO A 189 -3.42 -20.91 -8.41
N PHE A 190 -2.26 -20.26 -8.48
CA PHE A 190 -0.94 -20.89 -8.29
C PHE A 190 -0.47 -20.83 -6.82
N GLY A 191 -1.38 -20.50 -5.90
CA GLY A 191 -1.20 -20.62 -4.47
C GLY A 191 -0.30 -19.55 -3.84
N LEU A 192 0.22 -19.87 -2.65
CA LEU A 192 0.95 -18.95 -1.78
C LEU A 192 2.17 -18.29 -2.46
N GLN A 193 2.88 -18.99 -3.34
CA GLN A 193 4.05 -18.43 -4.01
C GLN A 193 3.68 -17.36 -5.05
N GLN A 194 2.52 -17.48 -5.71
CA GLN A 194 2.02 -16.43 -6.60
C GLN A 194 1.63 -15.18 -5.82
N TYR A 195 0.92 -15.36 -4.70
CA TYR A 195 0.58 -14.26 -3.80
C TYR A 195 1.83 -13.57 -3.24
N ARG A 196 2.84 -14.35 -2.84
CA ARG A 196 4.15 -13.83 -2.43
C ARG A 196 4.82 -13.04 -3.56
N ALA A 197 4.84 -13.59 -4.77
CA ALA A 197 5.45 -12.94 -5.94
C ALA A 197 4.81 -11.58 -6.22
N ALA A 198 3.49 -11.46 -6.11
CA ALA A 198 2.78 -10.18 -6.24
C ALA A 198 3.28 -9.15 -5.20
N LYS A 199 3.45 -9.55 -3.93
CA LYS A 199 3.98 -8.66 -2.89
C LYS A 199 5.44 -8.28 -3.07
N LEU A 200 6.28 -9.20 -3.53
CA LEU A 200 7.72 -8.99 -3.74
C LEU A 200 8.03 -7.85 -4.71
N ARG A 201 7.08 -7.52 -5.61
CA ARG A 201 7.16 -6.35 -6.50
C ARG A 201 7.37 -5.03 -5.75
N ILE A 202 6.95 -4.94 -4.48
CA ILE A 202 7.12 -3.72 -3.66
C ILE A 202 8.59 -3.33 -3.44
N TYR A 203 9.52 -4.29 -3.56
CA TYR A 203 10.95 -4.06 -3.36
C TYR A 203 11.71 -3.73 -4.65
N GLU A 204 11.08 -3.90 -5.82
CA GLU A 204 11.66 -3.48 -7.08
C GLU A 204 11.95 -1.98 -6.99
N ASN A 205 13.21 -1.60 -7.25
CA ASN A 205 13.71 -0.23 -7.19
C ASN A 205 13.61 0.50 -5.83
N ALA A 206 13.19 -0.17 -4.75
CA ALA A 206 13.17 0.45 -3.42
C ALA A 206 14.60 0.80 -2.93
N LYS A 207 14.77 1.97 -2.32
CA LYS A 207 16.06 2.39 -1.75
C LYS A 207 16.44 1.57 -0.52
N VAL A 208 15.46 1.29 0.34
CA VAL A 208 15.61 0.44 1.53
C VAL A 208 14.48 -0.58 1.56
N CYS A 209 14.81 -1.84 1.82
CA CYS A 209 13.87 -2.93 1.98
C CYS A 209 13.81 -3.33 3.47
N VAL A 210 12.66 -3.21 4.11
CA VAL A 210 12.46 -3.63 5.50
C VAL A 210 11.80 -5.01 5.51
N VAL A 211 12.54 -6.04 5.95
CA VAL A 211 12.11 -7.45 5.93
C VAL A 211 11.85 -7.99 7.34
N ASN A 212 10.96 -8.98 7.46
CA ASN A 212 10.70 -9.66 8.71
C ASN A 212 11.66 -10.85 8.87
N ALA A 213 12.54 -10.79 9.87
CA ALA A 213 13.52 -11.83 10.14
C ALA A 213 12.88 -13.15 10.62
N ASP A 214 11.66 -13.10 11.15
CA ASP A 214 10.90 -14.28 11.59
C ASP A 214 10.03 -14.87 10.47
N ASP A 215 9.98 -14.25 9.27
CA ASP A 215 9.23 -14.73 8.11
C ASP A 215 10.05 -14.63 6.81
N ALA A 216 10.63 -15.77 6.42
CA ALA A 216 11.47 -15.90 5.23
C ALA A 216 10.74 -15.55 3.91
N LEU A 217 9.40 -15.61 3.86
CA LEU A 217 8.65 -15.26 2.65
C LEU A 217 8.67 -13.75 2.38
N THR A 218 8.99 -12.94 3.38
CA THR A 218 9.14 -11.48 3.23
C THR A 218 10.45 -11.05 2.59
N MET A 219 11.43 -11.94 2.50
CA MET A 219 12.74 -11.65 1.90
C MET A 219 12.68 -11.75 0.37
N PRO A 220 13.42 -10.87 -0.36
CA PRO A 220 13.61 -11.00 -1.80
C PRO A 220 14.13 -12.38 -2.21
N ILE A 221 13.72 -12.88 -3.39
CA ILE A 221 14.09 -14.22 -3.87
C ILE A 221 15.61 -14.39 -4.01
N ARG A 222 16.32 -13.32 -4.41
CA ARG A 222 17.78 -13.32 -4.54
C ARG A 222 18.51 -13.25 -3.19
N GLY A 223 17.78 -13.26 -2.08
CA GLY A 223 18.29 -13.04 -0.73
C GLY A 223 18.28 -11.56 -0.33
N ALA A 224 18.51 -11.32 0.96
CA ALA A 224 18.72 -9.98 1.48
C ALA A 224 20.01 -9.39 0.90
N ASP A 225 19.90 -8.29 0.15
CA ASP A 225 21.05 -7.50 -0.28
C ASP A 225 21.38 -6.39 0.74
N GLU A 226 22.38 -5.57 0.43
CA GLU A 226 22.83 -4.48 1.31
C GLU A 226 21.78 -3.41 1.62
N ARG A 227 20.66 -3.38 0.88
CA ARG A 227 19.53 -2.47 1.12
C ARG A 227 18.55 -3.02 2.14
N CYS A 228 18.68 -4.29 2.54
CA CYS A 228 17.75 -4.96 3.44
C CYS A 228 18.06 -4.65 4.91
N VAL A 229 17.10 -4.01 5.58
CA VAL A 229 17.04 -3.81 7.04
C VAL A 229 16.04 -4.80 7.59
N SER A 230 16.33 -5.40 8.74
CA SER A 230 15.48 -6.45 9.30
C SER A 230 14.81 -6.03 10.61
N PHE A 231 13.57 -6.51 10.81
CA PHE A 231 12.90 -6.47 12.11
C PHE A 231 12.48 -7.88 12.56
N GLY A 232 12.37 -8.11 13.86
CA GLY A 232 11.92 -9.41 14.38
C GLY A 232 11.74 -9.42 15.90
N VAL A 233 11.47 -10.60 16.45
CA VAL A 233 11.28 -10.80 17.89
C VAL A 233 12.63 -10.91 18.57
N ASN A 234 13.41 -11.95 18.24
CA ASN A 234 14.69 -12.25 18.90
C ASN A 234 15.92 -11.89 18.04
N MET A 235 15.69 -11.52 16.78
CA MET A 235 16.73 -11.23 15.80
C MET A 235 16.30 -10.09 14.89
N GLY A 236 17.27 -9.54 14.17
CA GLY A 236 17.10 -8.42 13.25
C GLY A 236 17.74 -7.13 13.76
N ASP A 237 17.94 -6.18 12.85
CA ASP A 237 18.45 -4.84 13.17
C ASP A 237 17.54 -4.14 14.20
N TYR A 238 16.23 -4.33 14.04
CA TYR A 238 15.18 -3.89 14.96
C TYR A 238 14.60 -5.12 15.66
N HIS A 239 14.76 -5.25 16.97
CA HIS A 239 14.30 -6.46 17.67
C HIS A 239 13.75 -6.16 19.07
N LEU A 240 13.07 -7.13 19.65
CA LEU A 240 12.57 -7.05 21.03
C LEU A 240 13.63 -7.53 22.02
N ASN A 241 13.61 -6.96 23.21
CA ASN A 241 14.39 -7.45 24.34
C ASN A 241 13.51 -7.62 25.56
N HIS A 242 13.44 -8.87 26.03
CA HIS A 242 12.73 -9.24 27.25
C HIS A 242 13.71 -9.21 28.43
N GLN A 243 13.45 -8.37 29.42
CA GLN A 243 14.23 -8.31 30.67
C GLN A 243 13.32 -8.07 31.86
N GLN A 244 13.42 -8.95 32.87
CA GLN A 244 12.75 -8.78 34.16
C GLN A 244 11.23 -8.54 34.06
N GLY A 245 10.56 -9.18 33.09
CA GLY A 245 9.11 -9.01 32.85
C GLY A 245 8.74 -7.79 32.01
N GLU A 246 9.69 -6.93 31.65
CA GLU A 246 9.49 -5.83 30.71
C GLU A 246 9.93 -6.22 29.29
N THR A 247 9.33 -5.59 28.29
CA THR A 247 9.73 -5.71 26.88
C THR A 247 10.19 -4.36 26.37
N TRP A 248 11.31 -4.36 25.64
CA TRP A 248 11.92 -3.16 25.06
C TRP A 248 12.04 -3.30 23.55
N LEU A 249 11.81 -2.21 22.82
CA LEU A 249 12.22 -2.07 21.43
C LEU A 249 13.72 -1.76 21.41
N ARG A 250 14.48 -2.47 20.57
CA ARG A 250 15.92 -2.24 20.36
C ARG A 250 16.25 -2.03 18.89
N VAL A 251 17.28 -1.22 18.66
CA VAL A 251 17.90 -1.00 17.34
C VAL A 251 19.39 -1.28 17.46
N LYS A 252 19.90 -2.28 16.74
CA LYS A 252 21.31 -2.70 16.74
C LYS A 252 21.94 -2.83 18.14
N GLY A 253 21.13 -3.30 19.10
CA GLY A 253 21.54 -3.49 20.49
C GLY A 253 21.28 -2.30 21.42
N GLU A 254 20.87 -1.14 20.92
CA GLU A 254 20.49 0.00 21.75
C GLU A 254 19.01 -0.09 22.16
N LYS A 255 18.69 0.12 23.44
CA LYS A 255 17.29 0.22 23.91
C LYS A 255 16.73 1.59 23.55
N VAL A 256 15.65 1.62 22.76
CA VAL A 256 15.07 2.88 22.27
C VAL A 256 13.72 3.21 22.92
N LEU A 257 12.92 2.21 23.29
CA LEU A 257 11.62 2.44 23.93
C LEU A 257 11.22 1.25 24.80
N ASN A 258 10.72 1.52 26.00
CA ASN A 258 10.03 0.51 26.80
C ASN A 258 8.58 0.40 26.33
N VAL A 259 8.08 -0.79 26.03
CA VAL A 259 6.72 -0.94 25.48
C VAL A 259 5.63 -0.53 26.47
N LYS A 260 5.93 -0.37 27.77
CA LYS A 260 4.99 0.19 28.75
C LYS A 260 4.57 1.63 28.46
N GLU A 261 5.37 2.35 27.66
CA GLU A 261 5.06 3.70 27.20
C GLU A 261 4.07 3.69 26.01
N MET A 262 3.90 2.54 25.35
CA MET A 262 2.97 2.37 24.24
C MET A 262 1.56 2.10 24.76
N LYS A 263 0.54 2.59 24.03
CA LYS A 263 -0.85 2.22 24.28
C LYS A 263 -1.20 0.87 23.68
N LEU A 264 -0.57 0.53 22.55
CA LEU A 264 -0.70 -0.79 21.95
C LEU A 264 -0.01 -1.84 22.82
N SER A 265 -0.66 -2.98 22.97
CA SER A 265 -0.13 -4.15 23.68
C SER A 265 -0.05 -5.37 22.76
N GLY A 266 0.71 -6.38 23.18
CA GLY A 266 0.86 -7.65 22.47
C GLY A 266 2.03 -7.67 21.48
N GLN A 267 2.69 -8.82 21.37
CA GLN A 267 3.95 -8.98 20.63
C GLN A 267 3.88 -8.54 19.17
N HIS A 268 2.78 -8.83 18.47
CA HIS A 268 2.59 -8.45 17.07
C HIS A 268 2.50 -6.92 16.88
N ASN A 269 1.97 -6.19 17.87
CA ASN A 269 1.99 -4.74 17.83
C ASN A 269 3.38 -4.17 18.11
N TYR A 270 4.20 -4.86 18.90
CA TYR A 270 5.59 -4.47 19.11
C TYR A 270 6.42 -4.69 17.85
N THR A 271 6.23 -5.80 17.12
CA THR A 271 6.89 -6.00 15.82
C THR A 271 6.37 -5.04 14.75
N ASN A 272 5.07 -4.68 14.75
CA ASN A 272 4.55 -3.59 13.92
C ASN A 272 5.23 -2.25 14.25
N ALA A 273 5.48 -1.96 15.54
CA ALA A 273 6.21 -0.76 15.95
C ALA A 273 7.67 -0.77 15.50
N LEU A 274 8.35 -1.93 15.55
CA LEU A 274 9.71 -2.08 15.00
C LEU A 274 9.74 -1.84 13.49
N ALA A 275 8.79 -2.42 12.74
CA ALA A 275 8.69 -2.22 11.30
C ALA A 275 8.40 -0.74 10.96
N ALA A 276 7.47 -0.10 11.66
CA ALA A 276 7.17 1.32 11.49
C ALA A 276 8.40 2.20 11.79
N LEU A 277 9.14 1.89 12.85
CA LEU A 277 10.34 2.64 13.22
C LEU A 277 11.45 2.49 12.16
N ALA A 278 11.66 1.27 11.65
CA ALA A 278 12.63 1.01 10.59
C ALA A 278 12.31 1.77 9.29
N LEU A 279 11.03 1.81 8.90
CA LEU A 279 10.57 2.59 7.75
C LEU A 279 10.75 4.10 7.96
N ALA A 280 10.38 4.60 9.14
CA ALA A 280 10.51 6.02 9.48
C ALA A 280 11.97 6.47 9.48
N ASP A 281 12.88 5.66 10.04
CA ASP A 281 14.32 5.92 10.02
C ASP A 281 14.88 5.91 8.59
N ALA A 282 14.45 4.95 7.75
CA ALA A 282 14.86 4.87 6.35
C ALA A 282 14.33 6.04 5.50
N ALA A 283 13.17 6.58 5.85
CA ALA A 283 12.61 7.80 5.27
C ALA A 283 13.26 9.10 5.82
N GLY A 284 14.15 9.01 6.80
CA GLY A 284 14.86 10.15 7.37
C GLY A 284 14.07 10.92 8.44
N LEU A 285 12.99 10.35 8.98
CA LEU A 285 12.23 10.99 10.05
C LEU A 285 13.05 11.02 11.36
N PRO A 286 13.00 12.11 12.16
CA PRO A 286 13.74 12.17 13.41
C PRO A 286 13.30 11.10 14.41
N ARG A 287 14.27 10.32 14.91
CA ARG A 287 14.00 9.20 15.83
C ARG A 287 13.14 9.60 17.03
N ALA A 288 13.41 10.75 17.64
CA ALA A 288 12.72 11.20 18.84
C ALA A 288 11.22 11.44 18.61
N SER A 289 10.83 12.07 17.50
CA SER A 289 9.43 12.27 17.13
C SER A 289 8.76 10.94 16.77
N SER A 290 9.48 10.04 16.09
CA SER A 290 8.96 8.70 15.76
C SER A 290 8.65 7.88 17.01
N LEU A 291 9.54 7.90 18.01
CA LEU A 291 9.31 7.26 19.31
C LEU A 291 8.15 7.92 20.06
N LYS A 292 8.01 9.24 19.99
CA LYS A 292 6.88 9.95 20.60
C LYS A 292 5.55 9.47 20.02
N ALA A 293 5.45 9.32 18.69
CA ALA A 293 4.25 8.82 18.03
C ALA A 293 3.85 7.41 18.50
N LEU A 294 4.82 6.52 18.76
CA LEU A 294 4.54 5.19 19.32
C LEU A 294 3.89 5.24 20.72
N THR A 295 4.15 6.29 21.50
CA THR A 295 3.54 6.44 22.84
C THR A 295 2.12 7.01 22.81
N THR A 296 1.73 7.67 21.71
CA THR A 296 0.43 8.35 21.59
C THR A 296 -0.58 7.57 20.75
N PHE A 297 -0.13 6.68 19.87
CA PHE A 297 -1.00 5.92 18.99
C PHE A 297 -1.84 4.88 19.74
N THR A 298 -3.17 4.96 19.62
CA THR A 298 -4.14 4.15 20.37
C THR A 298 -4.66 2.92 19.62
N GLY A 299 -4.27 2.72 18.36
CA GLY A 299 -4.81 1.67 17.51
C GLY A 299 -5.79 2.18 16.46
N LEU A 300 -6.36 1.24 15.71
CA LEU A 300 -7.37 1.51 14.70
C LEU A 300 -8.71 0.91 15.13
N PRO A 301 -9.84 1.50 14.72
CA PRO A 301 -11.14 0.87 14.87
C PRO A 301 -11.13 -0.56 14.32
N HIS A 302 -11.88 -1.45 14.96
CA HIS A 302 -12.03 -2.86 14.57
C HIS A 302 -10.76 -3.74 14.65
N ARG A 303 -9.65 -3.24 15.22
CA ARG A 303 -8.42 -4.03 15.45
C ARG A 303 -8.25 -4.38 16.93
N PHE A 304 -8.89 -5.47 17.35
CA PHE A 304 -8.93 -5.91 18.76
C PHE A 304 -9.38 -4.79 19.72
N GLU A 305 -10.35 -4.01 19.24
CA GLU A 305 -10.93 -2.87 19.95
C GLU A 305 -11.92 -3.39 21.00
N VAL A 306 -11.70 -3.02 22.26
CA VAL A 306 -12.66 -3.27 23.33
C VAL A 306 -13.84 -2.31 23.14
N VAL A 307 -14.92 -2.78 22.52
CA VAL A 307 -16.12 -1.97 22.24
C VAL A 307 -17.05 -1.85 23.44
N LEU A 308 -16.99 -2.81 24.36
CA LEU A 308 -17.71 -2.83 25.63
C LEU A 308 -17.02 -3.81 26.58
N GLU A 309 -16.72 -3.36 27.79
CA GLU A 309 -16.37 -4.22 28.91
C GLU A 309 -17.43 -3.99 30.00
N HIS A 310 -18.26 -5.00 30.26
CA HIS A 310 -19.38 -4.88 31.19
C HIS A 310 -19.67 -6.22 31.87
N ASN A 311 -19.71 -6.21 33.21
CA ASN A 311 -19.89 -7.38 34.09
C ASN A 311 -18.76 -8.43 34.10
N GLY A 312 -17.52 -8.00 33.82
CA GLY A 312 -16.34 -8.88 33.76
C GLY A 312 -16.31 -9.74 32.50
#